data_AF-A0A8X7NJA4-F1
#
_entry.id   AF-A0A8X7NJA4-F1
#
_cell.length_a   1.000
_cell.length_b   1.000
_cell.length_c   1.000
_cell.angle_alpha   90.00
_cell.angle_beta   90.00
_cell.angle_gamma   90.00
#
_symmetry.space_group_name_H-M   'P 1'
#
loop_
_entity.id
_entity.type
_entity.pdbx_description
1 polymer ?
#
loop_
_entity_poly.entity_id
_entity_poly.type
_entity_poly.pdbx_seq_one_letter_code
_entity_poly.pdbx_strand_id
1 'polypeptide(L)'
;MERLQQKIQANRDVVRRSKFFNEIKSSIDVPFTCIRCLALGSPTQSSDSRYQYALLLELIDWLGVTNVSIYDPVFTEDDKQLFGSFSIEETFDLPQDQNVLFYIPHLPLEVMEQVVNNEQPVYFLGNDVIVHTDRLTKRKLAELYPSMAVMVQYSSNDSKLDDGFTKVAKTRKSYKEPEVTYNFDSVYFKKVEIVRYQNNFNKSDPWGNSFSDLALHRLVTK
;
A
#
# COMPACT_ATOMS: atom_id res chain seq x y z
N MET A 1 10.44 27.57 0.15
CA MET A 1 10.19 26.56 1.20
C MET A 1 9.02 26.88 2.11
N GLU A 2 8.91 28.08 2.72
CA GLU A 2 7.83 28.40 3.68
C GLU A 2 6.40 28.17 3.15
N ARG A 3 6.08 28.67 1.95
CA ARG A 3 4.76 28.45 1.32
C ARG A 3 4.45 26.96 1.08
N LEU A 4 5.45 26.13 0.82
CA LEU A 4 5.27 24.69 0.64
C LEU A 4 4.98 24.01 1.98
N GLN A 5 5.71 24.38 3.04
CA GLN A 5 5.45 23.89 4.40
C GLN A 5 4.03 24.25 4.88
N GLN A 6 3.55 25.46 4.58
CA GLN A 6 2.16 25.86 4.86
C GLN A 6 1.14 24.97 4.14
N LYS A 7 1.38 24.62 2.86
CA LYS A 7 0.52 23.70 2.11
C LYS A 7 0.54 22.30 2.70
N ILE A 8 1.72 21.78 3.06
CA ILE A 8 1.86 20.47 3.69
C ILE A 8 1.14 20.45 5.03
N GLN A 9 1.28 21.49 5.85
CA GLN A 9 0.57 21.58 7.13
C GLN A 9 -0.95 21.63 6.94
N ALA A 10 -1.45 22.37 5.96
CA ALA A 10 -2.87 22.37 5.62
C ALA A 10 -3.36 20.97 5.21
N ASN A 11 -2.59 20.24 4.38
CA ASN A 11 -2.90 18.87 4.00
C ASN A 11 -2.90 17.93 5.21
N ARG A 12 -1.93 18.07 6.11
CA ARG A 12 -1.84 17.32 7.37
C ARG A 12 -3.07 17.54 8.24
N ASP A 13 -3.51 18.79 8.40
CA ASP A 13 -4.70 19.11 9.19
C ASP A 13 -5.99 18.53 8.60
N VAL A 14 -6.06 18.41 7.27
CA VAL A 14 -7.16 17.73 6.58
C VAL A 14 -7.11 16.23 6.86
N VAL A 15 -5.95 15.59 6.67
CA VAL A 15 -5.77 14.15 6.91
C VAL A 15 -6.05 13.81 8.38
N ARG A 16 -5.47 14.56 9.32
CA ARG A 16 -5.59 14.33 10.77
C ARG A 16 -7.04 14.28 11.26
N ARG A 17 -7.90 15.12 10.69
CA ARG A 17 -9.32 15.25 11.05
C ARG A 17 -10.23 14.32 10.25
N SER A 18 -9.70 13.61 9.26
CA SER A 18 -10.49 12.75 8.39
C SER A 18 -10.99 11.50 9.11
N LYS A 19 -12.14 10.99 8.65
CA LYS A 19 -12.61 9.65 9.06
C LYS A 19 -11.63 8.58 8.61
N PHE A 20 -11.04 8.74 7.43
CA PHE A 20 -10.05 7.83 6.87
C PHE A 20 -8.87 7.59 7.80
N PHE A 21 -8.26 8.65 8.34
CA PHE A 21 -7.14 8.48 9.25
C PHE A 21 -7.56 7.80 10.55
N ASN A 22 -8.79 8.04 11.03
CA ASN A 22 -9.32 7.30 12.19
C ASN A 22 -9.55 5.81 11.87
N GLU A 23 -9.94 5.46 10.65
CA GLU A 23 -10.01 4.04 10.21
C GLU A 23 -8.63 3.39 10.25
N ILE A 24 -7.58 4.07 9.76
CA ILE A 24 -6.19 3.59 9.83
C ILE A 24 -5.75 3.39 11.28
N LYS A 25 -6.04 4.36 12.16
CA LYS A 25 -5.70 4.24 13.59
C LYS A 25 -6.38 3.05 14.27
N SER A 26 -7.58 2.72 13.83
CA SER A 26 -8.38 1.64 14.40
C SER A 26 -8.02 0.26 13.84
N SER A 27 -7.37 0.20 12.68
CA SER A 27 -6.98 -1.06 12.02
C SER A 27 -5.61 -1.57 12.43
N ILE A 28 -4.75 -0.69 12.95
CA ILE A 28 -3.40 -1.03 13.41
C ILE A 28 -3.45 -1.35 14.91
N ASP A 29 -3.15 -2.60 15.24
CA ASP A 29 -3.20 -3.16 16.59
C ASP A 29 -1.82 -3.51 17.16
N VAL A 30 -0.75 -3.23 16.39
CA VAL A 30 0.65 -3.47 16.77
C VAL A 30 1.47 -2.19 16.75
N PRO A 31 2.46 -2.02 17.64
CA PRO A 31 3.38 -0.90 17.59
C PRO A 31 4.39 -1.09 16.44
N PHE A 32 4.74 -0.01 15.76
CA PHE A 32 5.81 0.01 14.76
C PHE A 32 7.00 0.81 15.29
N THR A 33 8.20 0.37 14.95
CA THR A 33 9.45 1.04 15.31
C THR A 33 10.09 1.75 14.13
N CYS A 34 9.66 1.43 12.91
CA CYS A 34 10.16 2.00 11.68
C CYS A 34 9.08 2.09 10.61
N ILE A 35 9.20 3.10 9.74
CA ILE A 35 8.42 3.21 8.52
C ILE A 35 9.38 3.16 7.32
N ARG A 36 9.09 2.27 6.37
CA ARG A 36 9.72 2.23 5.05
C ARG A 36 8.73 2.77 4.03
N CYS A 37 8.98 3.96 3.50
CA CYS A 37 8.10 4.60 2.52
C CYS A 37 8.64 4.43 1.10
N LEU A 38 7.80 3.90 0.20
CA LEU A 38 8.15 3.66 -1.21
C LEU A 38 7.10 4.27 -2.13
N ALA A 39 7.54 4.79 -3.28
CA ALA A 39 6.65 5.34 -4.31
C ALA A 39 5.70 6.45 -3.79
N LEU A 40 6.26 7.41 -3.08
CA LEU A 40 5.53 8.59 -2.56
C LEU A 40 5.21 9.62 -3.68
N GLY A 41 5.92 9.55 -4.80
CA GLY A 41 6.02 10.63 -5.78
C GLY A 41 6.73 11.87 -5.22
N SER A 42 6.65 13.00 -5.90
CA SER A 42 7.34 14.24 -5.50
C SER A 42 6.40 15.24 -4.80
N PRO A 43 6.48 15.44 -3.47
CA PRO A 43 5.62 16.40 -2.76
C PRO A 43 5.87 17.86 -3.17
N THR A 44 7.07 18.21 -3.63
CA THR A 44 7.32 19.56 -4.12
C THR A 44 6.60 19.82 -5.45
N GLN A 45 6.44 18.80 -6.30
CA GLN A 45 5.89 18.95 -7.65
C GLN A 45 4.38 18.62 -7.76
N SER A 46 3.87 17.65 -7.01
CA SER A 46 2.49 17.14 -7.15
C SER A 46 1.62 17.38 -5.92
N SER A 47 0.34 17.69 -6.13
CA SER A 47 -0.62 17.78 -5.02
C SER A 47 -0.92 16.44 -4.37
N ASP A 48 -0.94 15.38 -5.18
CA ASP A 48 -1.28 14.05 -4.69
C ASP A 48 -0.17 13.52 -3.78
N SER A 49 1.09 13.64 -4.22
CA SER A 49 2.27 13.33 -3.41
C SER A 49 2.38 14.20 -2.16
N ARG A 50 1.88 15.44 -2.16
CA ARG A 50 1.79 16.24 -0.91
C ARG A 50 0.80 15.66 0.09
N TYR A 51 -0.31 15.11 -0.36
CA TYR A 51 -1.26 14.46 0.55
C TYR A 51 -0.73 13.13 1.05
N GLN A 52 -0.05 12.36 0.20
CA GLN A 52 0.64 11.13 0.61
C GLN A 52 1.74 11.44 1.63
N TYR A 53 2.53 12.48 1.40
CA TYR A 53 3.52 12.93 2.36
C TYR A 53 2.88 13.41 3.66
N ALA A 54 1.76 14.14 3.58
CA ALA A 54 1.02 14.55 4.77
C ALA A 54 0.53 13.34 5.57
N LEU A 55 0.04 12.28 4.92
CA LEU A 55 -0.35 11.04 5.60
C LEU A 55 0.85 10.35 6.24
N LEU A 56 2.00 10.27 5.56
CA LEU A 56 3.24 9.75 6.14
C LEU A 56 3.61 10.50 7.44
N LEU A 57 3.58 11.84 7.42
CA LEU A 57 3.87 12.65 8.60
C LEU A 57 2.87 12.43 9.74
N GLU A 58 1.58 12.25 9.42
CA GLU A 58 0.58 11.92 10.45
C GLU A 58 0.78 10.51 11.03
N LEU A 59 1.19 9.54 10.20
CA LEU A 59 1.53 8.19 10.66
C LEU A 59 2.75 8.19 11.58
N ILE A 60 3.80 8.92 11.21
CA ILE A 60 5.02 9.10 12.01
C ILE A 60 4.67 9.63 13.40
N ASP A 61 3.93 10.74 13.46
CA ASP A 61 3.57 11.39 14.72
C ASP A 61 2.66 10.51 15.59
N TRP A 62 1.69 9.83 14.98
CA TRP A 62 0.76 8.99 15.73
C TRP A 62 1.37 7.67 16.21
N LEU A 63 2.22 7.03 15.39
CA LEU A 63 2.93 5.80 15.77
C LEU A 63 4.13 6.08 16.69
N GLY A 64 4.59 7.34 16.78
CA GLY A 64 5.76 7.73 17.55
C GLY A 64 7.07 7.19 16.97
N VAL A 65 7.11 6.94 15.66
CA VAL A 65 8.28 6.38 14.96
C VAL A 65 9.29 7.47 14.67
N THR A 66 10.57 7.21 14.94
CA THR A 66 11.67 8.13 14.59
C THR A 66 12.52 7.62 13.44
N ASN A 67 12.52 6.30 13.19
CA ASN A 67 13.28 5.68 12.11
C ASN A 67 12.44 5.61 10.82
N VAL A 68 12.74 6.49 9.86
CA VAL A 68 12.01 6.57 8.60
C VAL A 68 13.00 6.47 7.43
N SER A 69 12.83 5.42 6.62
CA SER A 69 13.51 5.27 5.35
C SER A 69 12.52 5.57 4.22
N ILE A 70 12.94 6.32 3.20
CA ILE A 70 12.08 6.74 2.11
C ILE A 70 12.79 6.65 0.76
N TYR A 71 12.09 6.19 -0.27
CA TYR A 71 12.62 6.20 -1.64
C TYR A 71 11.55 6.30 -2.72
N ASP A 72 11.86 7.12 -3.71
CA ASP A 72 11.20 7.17 -5.00
C ASP A 72 12.21 7.72 -6.02
N PRO A 73 12.40 7.07 -7.18
CA PRO A 73 13.29 7.58 -8.22
C PRO A 73 12.90 8.98 -8.74
N VAL A 74 11.66 9.44 -8.51
CA VAL A 74 11.20 10.76 -8.96
C VAL A 74 11.54 11.91 -7.98
N PHE A 75 12.17 11.63 -6.84
CA PHE A 75 12.54 12.68 -5.89
C PHE A 75 13.50 13.70 -6.49
N THR A 76 13.12 14.97 -6.34
CA THR A 76 13.95 16.12 -6.69
C THR A 76 14.85 16.52 -5.52
N GLU A 77 15.84 17.39 -5.75
CA GLU A 77 16.67 17.94 -4.67
C GLU A 77 15.84 18.73 -3.64
N ASP A 78 14.78 19.42 -4.08
CA ASP A 78 13.85 20.11 -3.17
C ASP A 78 13.09 19.10 -2.27
N ASP A 79 12.75 17.92 -2.79
CA ASP A 79 12.11 16.86 -2.00
C ASP A 79 13.08 16.32 -0.95
N LYS A 80 14.34 16.07 -1.34
CA LYS A 80 15.38 15.61 -0.40
C LYS A 80 15.61 16.62 0.72
N GLN A 81 15.64 17.92 0.39
CA GLN A 81 15.71 18.99 1.39
C GLN A 81 14.46 19.03 2.29
N LEU A 82 13.28 18.74 1.73
CA LEU A 82 12.01 18.69 2.48
C LEU A 82 11.97 17.54 3.50
N PHE A 83 12.54 16.38 3.17
CA PHE A 83 12.52 15.19 4.03
C PHE A 83 13.44 15.32 5.25
N GLY A 84 14.46 16.18 5.17
CA GLY A 84 15.29 16.56 6.31
C GLY A 84 16.02 15.37 6.93
N SER A 85 15.50 14.83 8.03
CA SER A 85 16.14 13.77 8.82
C SER A 85 15.83 12.34 8.35
N PHE A 86 15.04 12.15 7.31
CA PHE A 86 14.74 10.80 6.80
C PHE A 86 15.94 10.21 6.06
N SER A 87 16.12 8.89 6.18
CA SER A 87 17.10 8.17 5.37
C SER A 87 16.56 7.98 3.96
N ILE A 88 17.27 8.47 2.95
CA ILE A 88 16.84 8.34 1.54
C ILE A 88 17.62 7.21 0.90
N GLU A 89 17.02 6.03 0.80
CA GLU A 89 17.74 4.77 0.49
C GLU A 89 16.95 3.91 -0.51
N GLU A 90 17.58 3.56 -1.63
CA GLU A 90 16.96 2.72 -2.67
C GLU A 90 16.70 1.29 -2.16
N THR A 91 17.67 0.72 -1.46
CA THR A 91 17.59 -0.59 -0.84
C THR A 91 17.32 -0.47 0.64
N PHE A 92 16.60 -1.43 1.21
CA PHE A 92 16.31 -1.45 2.64
C PHE A 92 16.47 -2.87 3.18
N ASP A 93 17.46 -3.03 4.07
CA ASP A 93 17.67 -4.28 4.78
C ASP A 93 16.72 -4.32 5.98
N LEU A 94 15.76 -5.25 5.94
CA LEU A 94 14.75 -5.38 7.00
C LEU A 94 15.42 -5.67 8.35
N PRO A 95 15.34 -4.77 9.35
CA PRO A 95 16.02 -5.00 10.61
C PRO A 95 15.31 -6.11 11.41
N GLN A 96 16.07 -7.09 11.89
CA GLN A 96 15.52 -8.30 12.54
C GLN A 96 14.69 -8.00 13.80
N ASP A 97 15.02 -6.92 14.52
CA ASP A 97 14.38 -6.53 15.78
C ASP A 97 13.37 -5.37 15.62
N GLN A 98 13.00 -5.00 14.39
CA GLN A 98 12.10 -3.89 14.14
C GLN A 98 10.77 -4.36 13.54
N ASN A 99 9.67 -3.83 14.07
CA ASN A 99 8.38 -3.95 13.40
C ASN A 99 8.24 -2.78 12.42
N VAL A 100 8.29 -3.10 11.13
CA VAL A 100 8.33 -2.11 10.05
C VAL A 100 6.96 -2.02 9.39
N LEU A 101 6.41 -0.81 9.34
CA LEU A 101 5.29 -0.49 8.47
C LEU A 101 5.81 -0.01 7.13
N PHE A 102 5.54 -0.76 6.06
CA PHE A 102 5.79 -0.28 4.72
C PHE A 102 4.66 0.65 4.29
N TYR A 103 4.94 1.91 3.96
CA TYR A 103 3.96 2.83 3.39
C TYR A 103 4.18 2.96 1.89
N ILE A 104 3.27 2.40 1.10
CA ILE A 104 3.44 2.17 -0.34
C ILE A 104 2.21 2.70 -1.11
N PRO A 105 2.00 4.03 -1.18
CA PRO A 105 0.72 4.57 -1.65
C PRO A 105 0.45 4.39 -3.15
N HIS A 106 1.48 4.36 -4.01
CA HIS A 106 1.33 4.22 -5.48
C HIS A 106 2.49 3.45 -6.14
N LEU A 107 2.73 2.22 -5.70
CA LEU A 107 3.80 1.39 -6.27
C LEU A 107 3.28 0.52 -7.43
N PRO A 108 3.89 0.57 -8.63
CA PRO A 108 3.53 -0.32 -9.73
C PRO A 108 3.72 -1.80 -9.36
N LEU A 109 2.88 -2.68 -9.93
CA LEU A 109 2.92 -4.13 -9.69
C LEU A 109 4.31 -4.76 -9.85
N GLU A 110 5.06 -4.36 -10.86
CA GLU A 110 6.41 -4.88 -11.11
C GLU A 110 7.35 -4.60 -9.94
N VAL A 111 7.29 -3.38 -9.39
CA VAL A 111 8.14 -3.01 -8.26
C VAL A 111 7.61 -3.62 -6.97
N MET A 112 6.28 -3.74 -6.81
CA MET A 112 5.68 -4.44 -5.67
C MET A 112 6.11 -5.91 -5.61
N GLU A 113 6.13 -6.62 -6.74
CA GLU A 113 6.65 -7.99 -6.81
C GLU A 113 8.11 -8.06 -6.33
N GLN A 114 8.95 -7.10 -6.72
CA GLN A 114 10.34 -7.02 -6.26
C GLN A 114 10.45 -6.75 -4.76
N VAL A 115 9.66 -5.81 -4.22
CA VAL A 115 9.64 -5.49 -2.79
C VAL A 115 9.19 -6.71 -1.97
N VAL A 116 8.16 -7.42 -2.43
CA VAL A 116 7.69 -8.65 -1.78
C VAL A 116 8.79 -9.72 -1.75
N ASN A 117 9.55 -9.85 -2.84
CA ASN A 117 10.60 -10.87 -2.94
C ASN A 117 11.88 -10.51 -2.16
N ASN A 118 12.27 -9.24 -2.16
CA ASN A 118 13.56 -8.78 -1.66
C ASN A 118 13.48 -8.23 -0.23
N GLU A 119 12.46 -7.45 0.09
CA GLU A 119 12.33 -6.76 1.39
C GLU A 119 11.33 -7.45 2.33
N GLN A 120 10.54 -8.39 1.82
CA GLN A 120 9.64 -9.29 2.56
C GLN A 120 8.78 -8.57 3.63
N PRO A 121 7.99 -7.54 3.25
CA PRO A 121 7.20 -6.75 4.19
C PRO A 121 6.13 -7.58 4.91
N VAL A 122 6.15 -7.57 6.24
CA VAL A 122 5.10 -8.21 7.07
C VAL A 122 3.84 -7.33 7.15
N TYR A 123 4.01 -6.01 7.23
CA TYR A 123 2.93 -5.04 7.23
C TYR A 123 3.15 -4.00 6.15
N PHE A 124 2.13 -3.73 5.34
CA PHE A 124 2.17 -2.60 4.44
C PHE A 124 0.83 -1.89 4.32
N LEU A 125 0.86 -0.56 4.28
CA LEU A 125 -0.25 0.31 3.96
C LEU A 125 -0.05 0.78 2.51
N GLY A 126 -0.73 0.15 1.58
CA GLY A 126 -0.59 0.41 0.15
C GLY A 126 -1.85 0.14 -0.65
N ASN A 127 -1.79 0.21 -1.98
CA ASN A 127 -2.97 -0.10 -2.79
C ASN A 127 -3.42 -1.55 -2.54
N ASP A 128 -4.73 -1.77 -2.51
CA ASP A 128 -5.33 -3.08 -2.34
C ASP A 128 -4.87 -4.02 -3.45
N VAL A 129 -4.01 -4.97 -3.09
CA VAL A 129 -3.45 -5.96 -4.01
C VAL A 129 -4.50 -6.75 -4.80
N ILE A 130 -5.71 -6.94 -4.28
CA ILE A 130 -6.78 -7.62 -5.04
C ILE A 130 -7.30 -6.69 -6.13
N VAL A 131 -7.69 -5.47 -5.78
CA VAL A 131 -8.22 -4.47 -6.73
C VAL A 131 -7.17 -4.10 -7.78
N HIS A 132 -5.92 -3.96 -7.35
CA HIS A 132 -4.82 -3.56 -8.21
C HIS A 132 -4.45 -4.64 -9.25
N THR A 133 -4.65 -5.92 -8.91
CA THR A 133 -4.35 -7.05 -9.82
C THR A 133 -5.53 -7.50 -10.68
N ASP A 134 -6.77 -7.08 -10.38
CA ASP A 134 -8.00 -7.49 -11.09
C ASP A 134 -8.02 -7.12 -12.59
N ARG A 135 -7.15 -6.20 -13.01
CA ARG A 135 -6.94 -5.84 -14.42
C ARG A 135 -6.24 -6.94 -15.23
N LEU A 136 -5.65 -7.93 -14.57
CA LEU A 136 -4.91 -9.05 -15.17
C LEU A 136 -5.69 -10.36 -14.99
N THR A 137 -5.61 -11.23 -15.99
CA THR A 137 -6.11 -12.61 -15.82
C THR A 137 -5.24 -13.36 -14.81
N LYS A 138 -5.80 -14.34 -14.09
CA LYS A 138 -5.04 -15.16 -13.12
C LYS A 138 -3.75 -15.75 -13.71
N ARG A 139 -3.81 -16.18 -14.97
CA ARG A 139 -2.64 -16.70 -15.70
C ARG A 139 -1.57 -15.63 -15.89
N LYS A 140 -1.95 -14.44 -16.38
CA LYS A 140 -1.00 -13.35 -16.61
C LYS A 140 -0.41 -12.83 -15.30
N LEU A 141 -1.20 -12.78 -14.23
CA LEU A 141 -0.73 -12.44 -12.89
C LEU A 141 0.31 -13.46 -12.40
N ALA A 142 0.02 -14.76 -12.50
CA ALA A 142 0.95 -15.81 -12.07
C ALA A 142 2.23 -15.90 -12.91
N GLU A 143 2.16 -15.59 -14.22
CA GLU A 143 3.33 -15.59 -15.11
C GLU A 143 4.25 -14.37 -14.86
N LEU A 144 3.69 -13.19 -14.59
CA LEU A 144 4.48 -11.95 -14.45
C LEU A 144 4.85 -11.63 -13.00
N TYR A 145 3.95 -11.89 -12.06
CA TYR A 145 4.04 -11.48 -10.65
C TYR A 145 3.66 -12.66 -9.73
N PRO A 146 4.46 -13.74 -9.72
CA PRO A 146 4.12 -14.99 -9.04
C PRO A 146 3.87 -14.82 -7.54
N SER A 147 4.65 -14.01 -6.84
CA SER A 147 4.48 -13.79 -5.39
C SER A 147 3.20 -13.00 -5.10
N MET A 148 2.89 -11.98 -5.90
CA MET A 148 1.60 -11.28 -5.82
C MET A 148 0.42 -12.21 -6.15
N ALA A 149 0.58 -13.12 -7.12
CA ALA A 149 -0.45 -14.10 -7.46
C ALA A 149 -0.77 -15.03 -6.28
N VAL A 150 0.25 -15.50 -5.56
CA VAL A 150 0.09 -16.27 -4.31
C VAL A 150 -0.56 -15.43 -3.22
N MET A 151 -0.18 -14.14 -3.10
CA MET A 151 -0.79 -13.21 -2.16
C MET A 151 -2.30 -13.08 -2.37
N VAL A 152 -2.75 -12.96 -3.62
CA VAL A 152 -4.18 -12.91 -3.98
C VAL A 152 -4.89 -14.23 -3.66
N GLN A 153 -4.24 -15.38 -3.86
CA GLN A 153 -4.83 -16.67 -3.48
C GLN A 153 -5.04 -16.79 -1.97
N TYR A 154 -4.05 -16.36 -1.17
CA TYR A 154 -4.18 -16.39 0.29
C TYR A 154 -5.18 -15.38 0.84
N SER A 155 -5.42 -14.25 0.16
CA SER A 155 -6.44 -13.27 0.58
C SER A 155 -7.85 -13.63 0.13
N SER A 156 -8.01 -14.29 -1.02
CA SER A 156 -9.32 -14.65 -1.58
C SER A 156 -9.98 -15.83 -0.86
N ASN A 157 -9.21 -16.60 -0.09
CA ASN A 157 -9.72 -17.73 0.67
C ASN A 157 -10.56 -17.34 1.91
N ASP A 158 -10.61 -16.05 2.29
CA ASP A 158 -11.32 -15.60 3.50
C ASP A 158 -12.66 -14.87 3.27
N SER A 159 -13.07 -14.52 2.03
CA SER A 159 -14.44 -14.03 1.79
C SER A 159 -14.78 -13.89 0.31
N LYS A 160 -15.70 -14.71 -0.21
CA LYS A 160 -16.57 -14.27 -1.31
C LYS A 160 -17.52 -13.23 -0.72
N LEU A 161 -17.25 -11.95 -0.97
CA LEU A 161 -18.24 -10.89 -0.75
C LEU A 161 -19.43 -11.21 -1.66
N ASP A 162 -20.58 -11.49 -1.05
CA ASP A 162 -21.87 -11.59 -1.73
C ASP A 162 -22.29 -10.17 -2.12
N ASP A 163 -22.14 -9.85 -3.41
CA ASP A 163 -22.46 -8.54 -3.99
C ASP A 163 -23.96 -8.39 -4.31
N GLY A 164 -24.80 -9.35 -3.91
CA GLY A 164 -26.23 -9.34 -4.17
C GLY A 164 -26.59 -9.44 -5.66
N PHE A 165 -25.61 -9.71 -6.54
CA PHE A 165 -25.87 -9.92 -7.96
C PHE A 165 -26.27 -11.37 -8.23
N THR A 166 -27.57 -11.58 -8.45
CA THR A 166 -28.07 -12.84 -8.98
C THR A 166 -27.55 -13.02 -10.42
N LYS A 167 -26.62 -13.95 -10.64
CA LYS A 167 -26.09 -14.26 -11.98
C LYS A 167 -27.23 -14.66 -12.91
N VAL A 168 -27.52 -13.83 -13.91
CA VAL A 168 -28.48 -14.16 -14.97
C VAL A 168 -27.92 -15.33 -15.78
N ALA A 169 -28.67 -16.43 -15.86
CA ALA A 169 -28.24 -17.64 -16.57
C ALA A 169 -27.98 -17.34 -18.05
N LYS A 170 -26.71 -17.38 -18.48
CA LYS A 170 -26.34 -17.26 -19.89
C LYS A 170 -25.92 -18.61 -20.45
N THR A 171 -26.74 -19.12 -21.37
CA THR A 171 -26.48 -20.27 -22.25
C THR A 171 -25.45 -19.87 -23.31
N ARG A 172 -24.15 -19.91 -22.99
CA ARG A 172 -23.04 -19.93 -23.97
C ARG A 172 -21.88 -20.75 -23.40
N LYS A 173 -21.14 -21.45 -24.27
CA LYS A 173 -19.99 -22.32 -23.95
C LYS A 173 -19.25 -21.83 -22.71
N SER A 174 -19.30 -22.63 -21.64
CA SER A 174 -18.60 -22.41 -20.38
C SER A 174 -17.11 -22.20 -20.68
N TYR A 175 -16.65 -20.94 -20.60
CA TYR A 175 -15.23 -20.67 -20.54
C TYR A 175 -14.68 -21.36 -19.30
N LYS A 176 -13.88 -22.41 -19.49
CA LYS A 176 -13.09 -22.98 -18.41
C LYS A 176 -11.89 -22.09 -18.21
N GLU A 177 -11.84 -21.44 -17.07
CA GLU A 177 -10.65 -20.72 -16.64
C GLU A 177 -9.46 -21.71 -16.60
N PRO A 178 -8.29 -21.37 -17.14
CA PRO A 178 -7.14 -22.28 -17.13
C PRO A 178 -6.72 -22.59 -15.69
N GLU A 179 -6.40 -23.86 -15.43
CA GLU A 179 -5.80 -24.27 -14.14
C GLU A 179 -4.41 -23.65 -14.05
N VAL A 180 -4.22 -22.75 -13.08
CA VAL A 180 -2.96 -22.11 -12.77
C VAL A 180 -2.37 -22.81 -11.56
N THR A 181 -1.17 -23.36 -11.68
CA THR A 181 -0.43 -23.93 -10.56
C THR A 181 0.34 -22.83 -9.85
N TYR A 182 0.08 -22.65 -8.57
CA TYR A 182 0.77 -21.68 -7.71
C TYR A 182 1.87 -22.39 -6.90
N ASN A 183 3.06 -21.79 -6.84
CA ASN A 183 4.13 -22.27 -5.96
C ASN A 183 4.01 -21.61 -4.59
N PHE A 184 3.22 -22.22 -3.69
CA PHE A 184 3.05 -21.69 -2.33
C PHE A 184 4.33 -21.75 -1.49
N ASP A 185 5.31 -22.57 -1.88
CA ASP A 185 6.58 -22.70 -1.16
C ASP A 185 7.56 -21.58 -1.47
N SER A 186 7.42 -20.87 -2.59
CA SER A 186 8.34 -19.79 -3.00
C SER A 186 8.18 -18.49 -2.21
N VAL A 187 7.11 -18.33 -1.44
CA VAL A 187 6.85 -17.12 -0.64
C VAL A 187 7.15 -17.33 0.84
N TYR A 188 7.48 -16.25 1.56
CA TYR A 188 7.79 -16.27 3.00
C TYR A 188 6.54 -16.24 3.90
N PHE A 189 5.34 -16.10 3.32
CA PHE A 189 4.06 -15.99 4.04
C PHE A 189 3.11 -17.16 3.74
N LYS A 190 2.15 -17.38 4.64
CA LYS A 190 1.13 -18.44 4.58
C LYS A 190 -0.31 -17.95 4.70
N LYS A 191 -0.53 -16.67 5.04
CA LYS A 191 -1.84 -16.02 5.08
C LYS A 191 -1.68 -14.53 4.79
N VAL A 192 -2.70 -13.93 4.19
CA VAL A 192 -2.77 -12.48 3.91
C VAL A 192 -4.07 -11.94 4.46
N GLU A 193 -3.97 -10.98 5.37
CA GLU A 193 -5.11 -10.27 5.95
C GLU A 193 -5.15 -8.85 5.35
N ILE A 194 -6.32 -8.40 4.93
CA ILE A 194 -6.51 -7.09 4.28
C ILE A 194 -7.61 -6.32 4.99
N VAL A 195 -7.29 -5.16 5.53
CA VAL A 195 -8.25 -4.20 6.07
C VAL A 195 -8.45 -3.08 5.05
N ARG A 196 -9.66 -3.05 4.48
CA ARG A 196 -10.08 -2.01 3.52
C ARG A 196 -10.74 -0.85 4.23
N TYR A 197 -10.55 0.34 3.69
CA TYR A 197 -11.08 1.59 4.24
C TYR A 197 -12.24 2.10 3.40
N GLN A 198 -13.29 2.63 4.03
CA GLN A 198 -14.45 3.16 3.32
C GLN A 198 -14.27 4.64 2.95
N ASN A 199 -13.43 5.36 3.70
CA ASN A 199 -13.27 6.80 3.56
C ASN A 199 -11.96 7.18 2.87
N ASN A 200 -11.26 6.21 2.26
CA ASN A 200 -10.01 6.47 1.53
C ASN A 200 -10.23 7.26 0.22
N PHE A 201 -11.46 7.25 -0.32
CA PHE A 201 -11.78 8.00 -1.53
C PHE A 201 -13.25 8.43 -1.60
N ASN A 202 -13.46 9.74 -1.75
CA ASN A 202 -14.66 10.34 -2.29
C ASN A 202 -14.29 11.40 -3.34
N LYS A 203 -15.11 11.53 -4.39
CA LYS A 203 -14.90 12.51 -5.48
C LYS A 203 -14.79 13.95 -4.98
N SER A 204 -15.41 14.28 -3.84
CA SER A 204 -15.34 15.61 -3.24
C SER A 204 -14.18 15.81 -2.27
N ASP A 205 -13.37 14.78 -2.00
CA ASP A 205 -12.33 14.88 -0.99
C ASP A 205 -11.20 15.82 -1.43
N PRO A 206 -10.62 16.60 -0.51
CA PRO A 206 -9.52 17.52 -0.82
C PRO A 206 -8.27 16.82 -1.36
N TRP A 207 -8.09 15.53 -1.03
CA TRP A 207 -6.96 14.72 -1.48
C TRP A 207 -7.20 14.01 -2.81
N GLY A 208 -8.37 14.17 -3.45
CA GLY A 208 -8.66 13.54 -4.74
C GLY A 208 -8.36 12.04 -4.74
N ASN A 209 -7.51 11.58 -5.66
CA ASN A 209 -7.14 10.16 -5.79
C ASN A 209 -5.92 9.75 -4.95
N SER A 210 -5.39 10.62 -4.09
CA SER A 210 -4.11 10.39 -3.40
C SER A 210 -4.09 9.10 -2.59
N PHE A 211 -5.24 8.70 -2.03
CA PHE A 211 -5.41 7.52 -1.19
C PHE A 211 -6.37 6.49 -1.79
N SER A 212 -6.70 6.59 -3.08
CA SER A 212 -7.58 5.63 -3.76
C SER A 212 -7.05 4.20 -3.60
N ASP A 213 -7.95 3.31 -3.24
CA ASP A 213 -7.69 1.88 -3.02
C ASP A 213 -6.65 1.58 -1.93
N LEU A 214 -6.26 2.55 -1.08
CA LEU A 214 -5.35 2.27 0.03
C LEU A 214 -6.01 1.30 1.02
N ALA A 215 -5.26 0.30 1.46
CA ALA A 215 -5.65 -0.72 2.42
C ALA A 215 -4.43 -1.11 3.29
N LEU A 216 -4.68 -1.65 4.48
CA LEU A 216 -3.65 -2.24 5.32
C LEU A 216 -3.58 -3.75 5.07
N HIS A 217 -2.39 -4.23 4.79
CA HIS A 217 -2.09 -5.63 4.55
C HIS A 217 -1.19 -6.16 5.64
N ARG A 218 -1.49 -7.39 6.09
CA ARG A 218 -0.65 -8.15 7.01
C ARG A 218 -0.39 -9.53 6.43
N LEU A 219 0.89 -9.87 6.29
CA LEU A 219 1.34 -11.16 5.79
C LEU A 219 1.80 -12.00 6.98
N VAL A 220 1.06 -13.07 7.27
CA VAL A 220 1.45 -14.00 8.33
C VAL A 220 2.57 -14.88 7.78
N THR A 221 3.77 -14.74 8.34
CA THR A 221 4.96 -15.46 7.91
C THR A 221 4.86 -16.96 8.23
N LYS A 222 5.63 -17.77 7.50
CA LYS A 222 5.68 -19.23 7.70
C LYS A 222 6.22 -19.61 9.07
#